data_AF-A0A1Y2SAB1-F1
#
_entry.id   AF-A0A1Y2SAB1-F1
#
_cell.length_a   1.000
_cell.length_b   1.000
_cell.length_c   1.000
_cell.angle_alpha   90.00
_cell.angle_beta   90.00
_cell.angle_gamma   90.00
#
_symmetry.space_group_name_H-M   'P 1'
#
loop_
_entity.id
_entity.type
_entity.pdbx_description
1 polymer ?
#
loop_
_entity_poly.entity_id
_entity_poly.type
_entity_poly.pdbx_seq_one_letter_code
_entity_poly.pdbx_strand_id
1 'polypeptide(L)'
;MAKVDVYCRYCHKSEHVKGHGKRNGDHPRYRRYTCCKVFQLEYTYQACKPGVKEQIVDMAMNNGGIRDTARVLKIATATVMKTLNKSVGALENSLNGLDNATEAVNRLAIQDNYSANNAK
;
A
#
# COMPACT_ATOMS: atom_id res chain seq x y z
N MET A 1 29.58 7.90 -21.11
CA MET A 1 28.20 7.46 -20.74
C MET A 1 27.90 7.98 -19.36
N ALA A 2 26.85 8.78 -19.19
CA ALA A 2 26.41 9.20 -17.86
C ALA A 2 25.76 8.00 -17.14
N LYS A 3 26.22 7.68 -15.94
CA LYS A 3 25.61 6.67 -15.09
C LYS A 3 24.51 7.35 -14.28
N VAL A 4 23.25 7.01 -14.56
CA VAL A 4 22.12 7.47 -13.76
C VAL A 4 21.95 6.49 -12.60
N ASP A 5 22.15 6.97 -11.37
CA ASP A 5 21.85 6.17 -10.18
C ASP A 5 20.34 6.12 -9.96
N VAL A 6 19.78 4.91 -10.09
CA VAL A 6 18.35 4.66 -9.97
C VAL A 6 18.05 4.08 -8.59
N TYR A 7 17.27 4.83 -7.80
CA TYR A 7 16.84 4.39 -6.47
C TYR A 7 15.49 3.71 -6.53
N CYS A 8 15.35 2.62 -5.78
CA CYS A 8 14.06 1.96 -5.64
C CYS A 8 13.10 2.80 -4.81
N ARG A 9 11.97 3.20 -5.41
CA ARG A 9 10.94 4.01 -4.75
C ARG A 9 10.26 3.38 -3.52
N TYR A 10 10.47 2.09 -3.25
CA TYR A 10 9.84 1.38 -2.14
C TYR A 10 10.78 1.23 -0.93
N CYS A 11 12.09 1.28 -1.13
CA CYS A 11 13.07 1.05 -0.07
C CYS A 11 14.21 2.06 -0.07
N HIS A 12 14.19 3.01 -1.01
CA HIS A 12 15.13 4.12 -1.14
C HIS A 12 16.61 3.70 -1.27
N LYS A 13 16.87 2.48 -1.74
CA LYS A 13 18.21 1.94 -2.02
C LYS A 13 18.43 1.80 -3.53
N SER A 14 19.63 2.14 -4.00
CA SER A 14 20.07 1.98 -5.40
C SER A 14 20.67 0.60 -5.70
N GLU A 15 21.15 -0.09 -4.66
CA GLU A 15 21.72 -1.43 -4.80
C GLU A 15 20.72 -2.45 -5.38
N HIS A 16 21.22 -3.33 -6.25
CA HIS A 16 20.46 -4.43 -6.87
C HIS A 16 19.27 -3.96 -7.71
N VAL A 17 19.26 -2.71 -8.17
CA VAL A 17 18.29 -2.19 -9.14
C VAL A 17 18.82 -2.46 -10.55
N LYS A 18 18.05 -3.15 -11.38
CA LYS A 18 18.38 -3.38 -12.81
C LYS A 18 17.19 -3.09 -13.70
N GLY A 19 17.45 -2.86 -14.99
CA GLY A 19 16.40 -2.70 -16.00
C GLY A 19 15.50 -3.94 -16.11
N HIS A 20 14.21 -3.72 -16.32
CA HIS A 20 13.16 -4.74 -16.47
C HIS A 20 12.34 -4.49 -17.76
N GLY A 21 13.04 -4.21 -18.85
CA GLY A 21 12.42 -3.89 -20.14
C GLY A 21 11.57 -2.61 -20.10
N LYS A 22 10.70 -2.47 -21.09
CA LYS A 22 9.77 -1.33 -21.23
C LYS A 22 8.31 -1.79 -21.13
N ARG A 23 7.40 -0.85 -20.87
CA ARG A 23 5.95 -1.02 -21.01
C ARG A 23 5.47 -0.25 -22.24
N ASN A 24 4.26 -0.51 -22.71
CA ASN A 24 3.53 0.34 -23.67
C ASN A 24 3.64 1.81 -23.23
N GLY A 25 4.12 2.68 -24.11
CA GLY A 25 4.49 4.08 -23.80
C GLY A 25 5.98 4.31 -23.60
N ASP A 26 6.84 3.34 -23.95
CA ASP A 26 8.31 3.43 -24.01
C ASP A 26 9.06 3.79 -22.70
N HIS A 27 8.35 3.94 -21.59
CA HIS A 27 8.97 4.20 -20.30
C HIS A 27 9.75 2.97 -19.78
N PRO A 28 11.03 3.14 -19.40
CA PRO A 28 11.84 2.07 -18.85
C PRO A 28 11.31 1.63 -17.48
N ARG A 29 11.32 0.32 -17.25
CA ARG A 29 11.01 -0.29 -15.96
C ARG A 29 12.30 -0.73 -15.28
N TYR A 30 12.26 -0.72 -13.96
CA TYR A 30 13.33 -1.17 -13.10
C TYR A 30 12.80 -2.18 -12.09
N ARG A 31 13.59 -3.22 -11.82
CA ARG A 31 13.33 -4.20 -10.76
C ARG A 31 14.44 -4.11 -9.74
N ARG A 32 14.06 -4.03 -8.47
CA ARG A 32 15.01 -4.28 -7.39
C ARG A 32 14.85 -5.72 -6.93
N TYR A 33 15.93 -6.50 -6.99
CA TYR A 33 15.88 -7.95 -6.72
C TYR A 33 15.70 -8.29 -5.25
N THR A 34 16.19 -7.44 -4.35
CA THR A 34 16.11 -7.65 -2.90
C THR A 34 14.71 -7.38 -2.32
N CYS A 35 13.91 -6.47 -2.89
CA CYS A 35 12.51 -6.27 -2.48
C CYS A 35 11.50 -6.84 -3.49
N CYS A 36 11.98 -7.47 -4.57
CA CYS A 36 11.17 -8.06 -5.64
C CYS A 36 10.13 -7.12 -6.27
N LYS A 37 10.29 -5.80 -6.15
CA LYS A 37 9.35 -4.81 -6.71
C LYS A 37 9.83 -4.27 -8.04
N VAL A 38 8.86 -4.04 -8.92
CA VAL A 38 9.05 -3.37 -10.22
C VAL A 38 8.48 -1.96 -10.14
N PHE A 39 9.18 -1.00 -10.71
CA PHE A 39 8.75 0.39 -10.76
C PHE A 39 9.18 1.06 -12.06
N GLN A 40 8.54 2.18 -12.38
CA GLN A 40 8.97 3.12 -13.41
C GLN A 40 9.44 4.41 -12.73
N LEU A 41 10.33 5.13 -13.41
CA LEU A 41 10.72 6.49 -12.99
C LEU A 41 9.70 7.51 -13.47
N GLU A 42 9.32 7.40 -14.75
CA GLU A 42 8.30 8.21 -15.40
C GLU A 42 7.04 7.36 -15.62
N TYR A 43 5.90 7.80 -15.09
CA TYR A 43 4.61 7.18 -15.35
C TYR A 43 3.77 8.09 -16.23
N THR A 44 3.18 7.54 -17.29
CA THR A 44 2.21 8.25 -18.15
C THR A 44 0.97 8.66 -17.38
N TYR A 45 0.44 7.75 -16.54
CA TYR A 45 -0.76 7.99 -15.76
C TYR A 45 -0.43 8.64 -14.42
N GLN A 46 -0.99 9.84 -14.19
CA GLN A 46 -0.78 10.61 -12.96
C GLN A 46 -1.11 9.80 -11.70
N ALA A 47 -2.20 9.04 -11.70
CA ALA A 47 -2.61 8.18 -10.58
C ALA A 47 -1.61 7.08 -10.20
N CYS A 48 -0.67 6.72 -11.07
CA CYS A 48 0.34 5.69 -10.82
C CYS A 48 1.66 6.27 -10.27
N LYS A 49 1.81 7.59 -10.29
CA LYS A 49 2.98 8.27 -9.74
C LYS A 49 3.09 8.04 -8.22
N PRO A 50 4.32 7.99 -7.68
CA PRO A 50 4.51 7.95 -6.23
C PRO A 50 3.86 9.13 -5.53
N GLY A 51 3.30 8.89 -4.34
CA GLY A 51 2.69 9.90 -3.49
C GLY A 51 1.22 10.21 -3.82
N VAL A 52 0.73 9.91 -5.03
CA VAL A 52 -0.63 10.33 -5.43
C VAL A 52 -1.71 9.59 -4.65
N LYS A 53 -1.48 8.33 -4.25
CA LYS A 53 -2.47 7.58 -3.46
C LYS A 53 -2.54 8.07 -2.03
N GLU A 54 -1.38 8.37 -1.47
CA GLU A 54 -1.22 8.93 -0.13
C GLU A 54 -1.87 10.32 -0.10
N GLN A 55 -1.60 11.15 -1.11
CA GLN A 55 -2.22 12.46 -1.25
C GLN A 55 -3.75 12.41 -1.39
N ILE A 56 -4.33 11.39 -2.05
CA ILE A 56 -5.79 11.19 -2.09
C ILE A 56 -6.34 10.98 -0.67
N VAL A 57 -5.68 10.15 0.13
CA VAL A 57 -6.09 9.87 1.51
C VAL A 57 -5.93 11.14 2.35
N ASP A 58 -4.80 11.82 2.25
CA ASP A 58 -4.54 13.07 2.99
C ASP A 58 -5.59 14.13 2.66
N MET A 59 -5.94 14.31 1.38
CA MET A 59 -6.99 15.24 0.99
C MET A 59 -8.34 14.84 1.58
N ALA A 60 -8.70 13.56 1.56
CA ALA A 60 -9.95 13.09 2.16
C ALA A 60 -9.99 13.30 3.69
N MET A 61 -8.86 13.09 4.39
CA MET A 61 -8.74 13.35 5.83
C MET A 61 -8.85 14.84 6.15
N ASN A 62 -8.45 15.71 5.22
CA ASN A 62 -8.57 17.17 5.33
C ASN A 62 -9.88 17.70 4.71
N ASN A 63 -10.98 16.93 4.78
CA ASN A 63 -12.31 17.29 4.28
C ASN A 63 -12.37 17.59 2.76
N GLY A 64 -11.43 17.09 1.98
CA GLY A 64 -11.40 17.20 0.53
C GLY A 64 -12.44 16.28 -0.13
N GLY A 65 -13.32 16.88 -0.93
CA GLY A 65 -14.34 16.14 -1.67
C GLY A 65 -13.76 15.28 -2.81
N ILE A 66 -14.40 14.16 -3.15
CA ILE A 66 -13.96 13.23 -4.21
C ILE A 66 -13.76 13.95 -5.56
N ARG A 67 -14.70 14.83 -5.93
CA ARG A 67 -14.65 15.59 -7.19
C ARG A 67 -13.53 16.63 -7.19
N ASP A 68 -13.31 17.29 -6.05
CA ASP A 68 -12.29 18.33 -5.94
C ASP A 68 -10.89 17.73 -5.93
N THR A 69 -10.68 16.63 -5.19
CA THR A 69 -9.44 15.84 -5.22
C THR A 69 -9.13 15.35 -6.64
N ALA A 70 -10.13 14.86 -7.37
CA ALA A 70 -9.95 14.44 -8.76
C ALA A 70 -9.50 15.59 -9.68
N ARG A 71 -10.09 16.78 -9.51
CA ARG A 71 -9.73 17.99 -10.28
C ARG A 71 -8.31 18.47 -9.95
N VAL A 72 -7.97 18.58 -8.67
CA VAL A 72 -6.65 19.04 -8.19
C VAL A 72 -5.55 18.10 -8.66
N LEU A 73 -5.75 16.79 -8.49
CA LEU A 73 -4.75 15.78 -8.85
C LEU A 73 -4.77 15.40 -10.33
N LYS A 74 -5.72 15.93 -11.13
CA LYS A 74 -5.91 15.62 -12.56
C LYS A 74 -6.05 14.12 -12.82
N ILE A 75 -6.89 13.46 -12.03
CA ILE A 75 -7.20 12.03 -12.13
C ILE A 75 -8.71 11.79 -12.22
N ALA A 76 -9.12 10.60 -12.65
CA ALA A 76 -10.54 10.25 -12.68
C ALA A 76 -11.12 10.12 -11.27
N THR A 77 -12.35 10.59 -11.07
CA THR A 77 -13.10 10.45 -9.80
C THR A 77 -13.24 8.99 -9.35
N ALA A 78 -13.44 8.07 -10.29
CA ALA A 78 -13.45 6.64 -10.02
C ALA A 78 -12.14 6.13 -9.41
N THR A 79 -11.01 6.75 -9.76
CA THR A 79 -9.70 6.41 -9.18
C THR A 79 -9.59 6.86 -7.73
N VAL A 80 -10.09 8.06 -7.43
CA VAL A 80 -10.17 8.59 -6.04
C VAL A 80 -11.00 7.64 -5.19
N MET A 81 -12.21 7.33 -5.62
CA MET A 81 -13.13 6.42 -4.91
C MET A 81 -12.51 5.03 -4.70
N LYS A 82 -11.88 4.45 -5.73
CA LYS A 82 -11.22 3.14 -5.63
C LYS A 82 -10.07 3.14 -4.61
N THR A 83 -9.28 4.20 -4.56
CA THR A 83 -8.19 4.33 -3.59
C THR A 83 -8.73 4.43 -2.15
N LEU A 84 -9.79 5.21 -1.94
CA LEU A 84 -10.42 5.35 -0.63
C LEU A 84 -11.05 4.02 -0.16
N ASN A 85 -11.84 3.35 -1.01
CA ASN A 85 -12.44 2.06 -0.69
C ASN A 85 -11.38 1.00 -0.36
N LYS A 86 -10.24 1.02 -1.07
CA LYS A 86 -9.13 0.12 -0.75
C LYS A 86 -8.51 0.40 0.62
N SER A 87 -8.45 1.68 1.01
CA SER A 87 -7.90 2.08 2.32
C SER A 87 -8.84 1.68 3.45
N VAL A 88 -10.16 1.86 3.26
CA VAL A 88 -11.19 1.40 4.19
C VAL A 88 -11.13 -0.13 4.36
N GLY A 89 -11.11 -0.89 3.27
CA GLY A 89 -11.03 -2.35 3.36
C GLY A 89 -9.75 -2.86 4.04
N ALA A 90 -8.63 -2.13 3.95
CA ALA A 90 -7.41 -2.49 4.68
C ALA A 90 -7.58 -2.31 6.20
N LEU A 91 -8.31 -1.29 6.62
CA LEU A 91 -8.62 -1.03 8.03
C LEU A 91 -9.61 -2.07 8.58
N GLU A 92 -10.67 -2.38 7.84
CA GLU A 92 -11.65 -3.41 8.21
C GLU A 92 -10.99 -4.78 8.43
N ASN A 93 -10.11 -5.18 7.51
CA ASN A 93 -9.35 -6.43 7.67
C ASN A 93 -8.43 -6.42 8.90
N SER A 94 -7.89 -5.26 9.27
CA SER A 94 -7.03 -5.13 10.45
C SER A 94 -7.83 -5.22 11.75
N LEU A 95 -9.03 -4.61 11.80
CA LEU A 95 -9.96 -4.71 12.93
C LEU A 95 -10.43 -6.14 13.14
N ASN A 96 -10.90 -6.80 12.06
CA ASN A 96 -11.29 -8.21 12.11
C ASN A 96 -10.14 -9.10 12.60
N GLY A 97 -8.89 -8.80 12.23
CA GLY A 97 -7.72 -9.53 12.73
C GLY A 97 -7.52 -9.41 14.25
N LEU A 98 -7.79 -8.23 14.82
CA LEU A 98 -7.68 -7.99 16.26
C LEU A 98 -8.79 -8.68 17.05
N ASP A 99 -10.02 -8.67 16.54
CA ASP A 99 -11.16 -9.34 17.17
C ASP A 99 -10.91 -10.86 17.25
N ASN A 100 -10.44 -11.45 16.15
CA ASN A 100 -10.05 -12.87 16.10
C ASN A 100 -8.91 -13.21 17.07
N ALA A 101 -7.90 -12.33 17.18
CA ALA A 101 -6.79 -12.53 18.12
C ALA A 101 -7.27 -12.47 19.58
N THR A 102 -8.17 -11.53 19.88
CA THR A 102 -8.76 -11.38 21.22
C THR A 102 -9.59 -12.61 21.59
N GLU A 103 -10.37 -13.13 20.64
CA GLU A 103 -11.14 -14.36 20.85
C GLU A 103 -10.23 -15.57 21.08
N ALA A 104 -9.12 -15.68 20.35
CA ALA A 104 -8.14 -16.75 20.56
C ALA A 104 -7.50 -16.69 21.96
N VAL A 105 -7.11 -15.50 22.43
CA VAL A 105 -6.57 -15.30 23.79
C VAL A 105 -7.60 -15.68 24.85
N ASN A 106 -8.85 -15.24 24.68
CA ASN A 106 -9.94 -15.58 25.61
C ASN A 106 -10.19 -17.10 25.66
N ARG A 107 -10.18 -17.79 24.52
CA ARG A 107 -10.31 -19.27 24.47
C ARG A 107 -9.18 -19.99 25.20
N LEU A 108 -7.93 -19.54 25.02
CA LEU A 108 -6.78 -20.10 25.73
C LEU A 108 -6.89 -19.89 27.26
N ALA A 109 -7.27 -18.68 27.69
CA ALA A 109 -7.48 -18.39 29.10
C ALA A 109 -8.57 -19.26 29.73
N ILE A 110 -9.65 -19.56 29.00
CA ILE A 110 -10.70 -20.48 29.48
C ILE A 110 -10.16 -21.91 29.62
N GLN A 111 -9.33 -22.38 28.68
CA GLN A 111 -8.72 -23.70 28.72
C GLN A 111 -7.79 -23.85 29.94
N ASP A 112 -6.95 -22.86 30.21
CA ASP A 112 -6.04 -22.85 31.35
C ASP A 112 -6.80 -22.91 32.70
N ASN A 113 -7.90 -22.18 32.80
CA ASN A 113 -8.77 -22.19 33.98
C ASN A 113 -9.49 -23.54 34.17
N TYR A 114 -9.95 -24.19 33.09
CA TYR A 114 -10.59 -25.50 33.16
C TYR A 114 -9.59 -26.58 33.63
N SER A 115 -8.38 -26.59 33.07
CA SER A 115 -7.32 -27.52 33.48
C SER A 115 -6.88 -27.31 34.93
N ALA A 116 -6.78 -26.05 35.40
CA ALA A 116 -6.40 -25.74 36.78
C ALA A 116 -7.44 -26.19 37.83
N ASN A 117 -8.73 -26.17 37.48
CA ASN A 117 -9.81 -26.58 38.38
C ASN A 117 -10.00 -28.10 38.45
N ASN A 118 -9.58 -28.85 37.43
CA ASN A 118 -9.75 -30.31 37.36
C ASN A 118 -8.49 -31.10 37.81
N ALA A 119 -7.41 -30.40 38.20
CA ALA A 119 -6.19 -30.97 38.78
C ALA A 119 -6.19 -30.96 40.32
N LYS A 120 -7.31 -30.57 40.94
CA LYS A 120 -7.58 -30.68 42.38
C LYS A 120 -8.59 -31.79 42.62
#